data_AF-A0A1V5IUA9-F1
#
_entry.id   AF-A0A1V5IUA9-F1
#
_cell.length_a   1.000
_cell.length_b   1.000
_cell.length_c   1.000
_cell.angle_alpha   90.00
_cell.angle_beta   90.00
_cell.angle_gamma   90.00
#
_symmetry.space_group_name_H-M   'P 1'
#
loop_
_entity.id
_entity.type
_entity.pdbx_description
1 polymer ?
#
loop_
_entity_poly.entity_id
_entity_poly.type
_entity_poly.pdbx_seq_one_letter_code
_entity_poly.pdbx_strand_id
1 'polypeptide(L)'
;MHDEIDAPVTGDAVAVSGYAEAAVQISGTFTGQLDFEGSVDGTLFTPIYALALPDGTAAVKAVAEGMYRINCRGLAAIKVPASALSAGKVSVLVGLTAN
;
A
#
# COMPACT_ATOMS: atom_id res chain seq x y z
N MET A 1 -3.23 -0.63 10.66
CA MET A 1 -3.63 0.78 10.41
C MET A 1 -2.50 1.61 10.98
N HIS A 2 -1.83 2.44 10.17
CA HIS A 2 -0.80 3.34 10.71
C HIS A 2 -1.42 4.70 11.03
N ASP A 3 -1.33 5.12 12.30
CA ASP A 3 -1.99 6.33 12.83
C ASP A 3 -1.06 7.55 12.87
N GLU A 4 0.26 7.38 12.79
CA GLU A 4 1.21 8.48 12.60
C GLU A 4 2.57 7.89 12.20
N ILE A 5 3.17 8.36 11.10
CA ILE A 5 4.49 7.88 10.67
C ILE A 5 5.45 9.07 10.53
N ASP A 6 6.46 9.13 11.41
CA ASP A 6 7.57 10.12 11.43
C ASP A 6 8.95 9.46 11.14
N ALA A 7 8.97 8.24 10.61
CA ALA A 7 10.17 7.46 10.30
C ALA A 7 9.88 6.40 9.22
N PRO A 8 10.86 5.77 8.57
CA PRO A 8 10.58 4.60 7.74
C PRO A 8 9.95 3.50 8.60
N VAL A 9 8.78 3.00 8.18
CA VAL A 9 8.05 1.92 8.86
C VAL A 9 7.68 0.85 7.86
N THR A 10 7.72 -0.41 8.29
CA THR A 10 7.44 -1.56 7.42
C THR A 10 5.97 -1.66 7.00
N GLY A 11 5.07 -0.89 7.63
CA GLY A 11 3.62 -1.06 7.44
C GLY A 11 3.11 -2.36 8.06
N ASP A 12 1.84 -2.38 8.49
CA ASP A 12 1.21 -3.62 8.94
C ASP A 12 0.86 -4.49 7.73
N ALA A 13 1.03 -5.81 7.86
CA ALA A 13 0.50 -6.75 6.89
C ALA A 13 -1.03 -6.75 6.94
N VAL A 14 -1.67 -6.64 5.78
CA VAL A 14 -3.12 -6.85 5.62
C VAL A 14 -3.33 -8.16 4.89
N ALA A 15 -4.07 -9.08 5.50
CA ALA A 15 -4.44 -10.35 4.86
C ALA A 15 -5.43 -10.09 3.72
N VAL A 16 -5.12 -10.61 2.52
CA VAL A 16 -5.91 -10.40 1.30
C VAL A 16 -6.31 -11.71 0.61
N SER A 17 -5.99 -12.85 1.23
CA SER A 17 -6.37 -14.17 0.72
C SER A 17 -7.89 -14.25 0.53
N GLY A 18 -8.32 -14.59 -0.69
CA GLY A 18 -9.74 -14.70 -1.05
C GLY A 18 -10.38 -13.43 -1.62
N TYR A 19 -9.66 -12.30 -1.63
CA TYR A 19 -10.13 -11.06 -2.26
C TYR A 19 -9.56 -10.91 -3.68
N ALA A 20 -10.35 -10.32 -4.57
CA ALA A 20 -9.89 -10.07 -5.94
C ALA A 20 -8.98 -8.82 -6.00
N GLU A 21 -9.36 -7.77 -5.25
CA GLU A 21 -8.72 -6.47 -5.30
C GLU A 21 -8.72 -5.81 -3.91
N ALA A 22 -7.68 -5.03 -3.63
CA ALA A 22 -7.61 -4.13 -2.48
C ALA A 22 -7.50 -2.68 -2.98
N ALA A 23 -8.25 -1.79 -2.36
CA ALA A 23 -8.12 -0.35 -2.53
C ALA A 23 -7.24 0.21 -1.41
N VAL A 24 -6.21 0.97 -1.78
CA VAL A 24 -5.33 1.67 -0.85
C VAL A 24 -5.62 3.16 -0.98
N GLN A 25 -6.00 3.80 0.12
CA GLN A 25 -6.17 5.24 0.21
C GLN A 25 -5.03 5.83 1.02
N ILE A 26 -4.30 6.75 0.42
CA ILE A 26 -3.21 7.50 1.04
C ILE A 26 -3.69 8.93 1.23
N SER A 27 -3.55 9.44 2.45
CA SER A 27 -3.96 10.80 2.84
C SER A 27 -2.90 11.44 3.74
N GLY A 28 -2.97 12.76 3.91
CA GLY A 28 -2.04 13.56 4.67
C GLY A 28 -1.13 14.39 3.78
N THR A 29 -0.03 14.88 4.35
CA THR A 29 0.99 15.64 3.64
C THR A 29 2.33 15.09 4.04
N PHE A 30 3.06 14.51 3.10
CA PHE A 30 4.34 13.87 3.35
C PHE A 30 5.32 14.18 2.23
N THR A 31 6.61 14.14 2.56
CA THR A 31 7.71 14.13 1.58
C THR A 31 8.37 12.78 1.67
N GLY A 32 8.31 12.01 0.58
CA GLY A 32 8.84 10.65 0.60
C GLY A 32 8.19 9.70 -0.39
N GLN A 33 8.41 8.42 -0.13
CA GLN A 33 7.86 7.30 -0.90
C GLN A 33 7.24 6.26 0.02
N LEU A 34 6.06 5.79 -0.40
CA LEU A 34 5.43 4.58 0.09
C LEU A 34 5.60 3.49 -0.96
N ASP A 35 6.01 2.30 -0.56
CA ASP A 35 6.15 1.14 -1.44
C ASP A 35 4.89 0.29 -1.42
N PHE A 36 4.60 -0.40 -2.51
CA PHE A 36 3.56 -1.42 -2.57
C PHE A 36 4.20 -2.80 -2.58
N GLU A 37 3.89 -3.61 -1.56
CA GLU A 37 4.45 -4.95 -1.43
C GLU A 37 3.36 -6.00 -1.29
N GLY A 38 3.61 -7.17 -1.89
CA GLY A 38 2.75 -8.34 -1.81
C GLY A 38 3.53 -9.56 -1.31
N SER A 39 2.81 -10.49 -0.71
CA SER A 39 3.36 -11.76 -0.25
C SER A 39 2.41 -12.92 -0.57
N VAL A 40 2.96 -14.03 -1.06
CA VAL A 40 2.21 -15.27 -1.31
C VAL A 40 2.10 -16.16 -0.07
N ASP A 41 2.97 -15.97 0.93
CA ASP A 41 3.05 -16.78 2.15
C ASP A 41 2.85 -15.96 3.44
N GLY A 42 2.73 -14.64 3.34
CA GLY A 42 2.58 -13.72 4.46
C GLY A 42 3.90 -13.38 5.19
N THR A 43 5.03 -13.90 4.73
CA THR A 43 6.35 -13.76 5.38
C THR A 43 7.37 -13.03 4.50
N LEU A 44 7.49 -13.39 3.23
CA LEU A 44 8.36 -12.70 2.27
C LEU A 44 7.55 -11.71 1.44
N PHE A 45 7.91 -10.42 1.53
CA PHE A 45 7.24 -9.34 0.82
C PHE A 45 8.11 -8.85 -0.34
N THR A 46 7.51 -8.75 -1.52
CA THR A 46 8.17 -8.30 -2.75
C THR A 46 7.40 -7.14 -3.38
N PRO A 47 8.08 -6.24 -4.13
CA PRO A 47 7.41 -5.13 -4.80
C PRO A 47 6.35 -5.63 -5.79
N ILE A 48 5.17 -5.00 -5.76
CA ILE A 48 4.07 -5.26 -6.68
C ILE A 48 3.59 -3.97 -7.32
N TYR A 49 2.91 -4.09 -8.47
CA TYR A 49 2.25 -2.96 -9.09
C TYR A 49 0.90 -2.68 -8.41
N ALA A 50 0.68 -1.41 -8.10
CA ALA A 50 -0.64 -0.85 -7.82
C ALA A 50 -1.04 0.07 -8.98
N LEU A 51 -2.32 0.08 -9.32
CA LEU A 51 -2.88 0.95 -10.34
C LEU A 51 -3.40 2.22 -9.67
N ALA A 52 -2.89 3.39 -10.03
CA ALA A 52 -3.46 4.66 -9.60
C ALA A 52 -4.85 4.83 -10.22
N LEU A 53 -5.86 5.04 -9.38
CA LEU A 53 -7.25 5.20 -9.82
C LEU A 53 -7.53 6.48 -10.62
N PRO A 54 -6.84 7.62 -10.38
CA PRO A 54 -7.10 8.85 -11.13
C PRO A 54 -6.77 8.76 -12.62
N ASP A 55 -5.70 8.05 -13.00
CA ASP A 55 -5.14 8.08 -14.35
C ASP A 55 -4.86 6.69 -14.95
N GLY A 56 -4.99 5.61 -14.16
CA GLY A 56 -4.73 4.24 -14.60
C GLY A 56 -3.24 3.91 -14.72
N THR A 57 -2.34 4.72 -14.18
CA THR A 57 -0.91 4.47 -14.24
C THR A 57 -0.52 3.37 -13.25
N ALA A 58 0.22 2.36 -13.70
CA ALA A 58 0.79 1.34 -12.83
C ALA A 58 2.05 1.87 -12.14
N ALA A 59 2.13 1.75 -10.82
CA ALA A 59 3.24 2.21 -10.02
C ALA A 59 3.60 1.18 -8.94
N VAL A 60 4.88 1.06 -8.62
CA VAL A 60 5.38 0.26 -7.49
C VAL A 60 5.50 1.08 -6.19
N LYS A 61 5.38 2.40 -6.32
CA LYS A 61 5.52 3.38 -5.23
C LYS A 61 4.50 4.50 -5.38
N ALA A 62 4.09 5.10 -4.26
CA ALA A 62 3.37 6.36 -4.21
C ALA A 62 4.27 7.48 -3.67
N VAL A 63 4.30 8.61 -4.38
CA VAL A 63 5.05 9.83 -4.03
C VAL A 63 4.14 10.98 -3.57
N ALA A 64 2.82 10.78 -3.64
CA ALA A 64 1.80 11.75 -3.29
C ALA A 64 0.57 11.03 -2.74
N GLU A 65 -0.35 11.79 -2.15
CA GLU A 65 -1.67 11.29 -1.77
C GLU A 65 -2.49 10.79 -2.97
N GLY A 66 -3.45 9.90 -2.71
CA GLY A 66 -4.31 9.37 -3.74
C GLY A 66 -4.89 8.00 -3.42
N MET A 67 -5.58 7.44 -4.40
CA MET A 67 -6.15 6.10 -4.31
C MET A 67 -5.51 5.17 -5.34
N TYR A 68 -5.17 3.98 -4.87
CA TYR A 68 -4.54 2.94 -5.66
C TYR A 68 -5.31 1.64 -5.54
N ARG A 69 -5.25 0.81 -6.57
CA ARG A 69 -5.87 -0.52 -6.59
C ARG A 69 -4.80 -1.58 -6.81
N ILE A 70 -4.79 -2.58 -5.94
CA ILE A 70 -3.87 -3.71 -5.98
C ILE A 70 -4.66 -4.97 -6.35
N ASN A 71 -4.12 -5.77 -7.27
CA ASN A 71 -4.65 -7.11 -7.53
C ASN A 71 -4.19 -8.06 -6.43
N CYS A 72 -5.14 -8.72 -5.76
CA CYS A 72 -4.86 -9.60 -4.63
C CYS A 72 -4.90 -11.09 -4.99
N ARG A 73 -5.19 -11.42 -6.25
CA ARG A 73 -5.34 -12.83 -6.67
C ARG A 73 -4.00 -13.56 -6.55
N GLY A 74 -3.98 -14.59 -5.72
CA GLY A 74 -2.78 -15.38 -5.45
C GLY A 74 -1.86 -14.80 -4.38
N LEU A 75 -2.23 -13.66 -3.76
CA LEU A 75 -1.51 -13.10 -2.61
C LEU A 75 -2.19 -13.53 -1.31
N ALA A 76 -1.37 -13.81 -0.28
CA ALA A 76 -1.82 -14.03 1.08
C ALA A 76 -1.96 -12.70 1.84
N ALA A 77 -1.01 -11.78 1.64
CA ALA A 77 -0.99 -10.49 2.31
C ALA A 77 -0.39 -9.39 1.44
N ILE A 78 -0.71 -8.14 1.76
CA ILE A 78 -0.06 -6.93 1.22
C ILE A 78 0.45 -6.04 2.33
N LYS A 79 1.44 -5.20 2.00
CA LYS A 79 1.96 -4.14 2.86
C LYS A 79 2.17 -2.86 2.07
N VAL A 80 2.12 -1.73 2.78
CA VAL A 80 2.46 -0.42 2.25
C VAL A 80 3.49 0.23 3.17
N PRO A 81 4.76 -0.21 3.11
CA PRO A 81 5.81 0.38 3.93
C PRO A 81 6.10 1.81 3.49
N ALA A 82 6.45 2.64 4.47
CA ALA A 82 7.12 3.89 4.23
C ALA A 82 8.63 3.63 4.14
N SER A 83 9.15 3.49 2.92
CA SER A 83 10.58 3.19 2.71
C SER A 83 11.48 4.41 2.85
N ALA A 84 10.94 5.60 2.59
CA ALA A 84 11.66 6.86 2.72
C ALA A 84 10.67 7.99 3.00
N LEU A 85 10.31 8.22 4.26
CA LEU A 85 9.66 9.46 4.69
C LEU A 85 10.72 10.39 5.25
N SER A 86 10.77 11.62 4.76
CA SER A 86 11.70 12.65 5.26
C SER A 86 11.00 13.73 6.09
N ALA A 87 9.69 13.92 5.89
CA ALA A 87 8.89 14.91 6.62
C ALA A 87 7.39 14.65 6.44
N GLY A 88 6.60 15.16 7.38
CA GLY A 88 5.14 15.22 7.30
C GLY A 88 4.43 14.03 7.95
N LYS A 89 3.13 13.93 7.73
CA LYS A 89 2.26 12.87 8.27
C LYS A 89 1.50 12.20 7.14
N VAL A 90 1.51 10.88 7.15
CA VAL A 90 0.79 10.05 6.17
C VAL A 90 -0.10 9.05 6.87
N SER A 91 -1.31 8.90 6.35
CA SER A 91 -2.29 7.90 6.78
C SER A 91 -2.60 6.98 5.60
N VAL A 92 -2.49 5.67 5.83
CA VAL A 92 -2.78 4.64 4.81
C VAL A 92 -3.92 3.77 5.29
N LEU A 93 -5.01 3.76 4.53
CA LEU A 93 -6.15 2.87 4.73
C LEU A 93 -6.22 1.85 3.60
N VAL A 94 -6.50 0.59 3.97
CA VAL A 94 -6.70 -0.50 3.01
C VAL A 94 -8.13 -0.99 3.12
N GLY A 95 -8.90 -0.84 2.05
CA GLY A 95 -10.22 -1.42 1.87
C GLY A 95 -10.14 -2.69 1.04
N LEU A 96 -10.83 -3.75 1.46
CA LEU A 96 -10.90 -5.02 0.74
C LEU A 96 -12.27 -5.15 0.08
N THR A 97 -12.31 -5.39 -1.22
CA THR A 97 -13.56 -5.64 -1.94
C THR A 97 -13.79 -7.14 -2.03
N ALA A 98 -14.83 -7.64 -1.37
CA ALA A 98 -15.25 -9.03 -1.46
C ALA A 98 -15.63 -9.40 -2.91
N ASN A 99 -15.26 -10.62 -3.31
CA ASN A 99 -15.58 -11.19 -4.61
C ASN A 99 -17.06 -11.60 -4.70
#